data_AF-A0A3N7HJJ0-F1
#
_entry.id   AF-A0A3N7HJJ0-F1
#
_cell.length_a   1.000
_cell.length_b   1.000
_cell.length_c   1.000
_cell.angle_alpha   90.00
_cell.angle_beta   90.00
_cell.angle_gamma   90.00
#
_symmetry.space_group_name_H-M   'P 1'
#
loop_
_entity.id
_entity.type
_entity.pdbx_description
1 polymer ?
#
loop_
_entity_poly.entity_id
_entity_poly.type
_entity_poly.pdbx_seq_one_letter_code
_entity_poly.pdbx_strand_id
1 'polypeptide(L)'
;MFMILSRPTHFISSSGMCTPLPPASRSDRLRQEFPASVDSIRRDRADQIPDGFVEDYLALHWLEWHSGSLRLTSTGTDTCEEIRDS
;
A
#
# COMPACT_ATOMS: atom_id res chain seq x y z
N MET A 1 -32.06 22.13 15.03
CA MET A 1 -32.66 22.19 13.69
C MET A 1 -31.72 21.45 12.75
N PHE A 2 -32.03 20.19 12.45
CA PHE A 2 -31.29 19.36 11.50
C PHE A 2 -31.62 19.83 10.08
N MET A 3 -30.62 20.06 9.23
CA MET A 3 -30.83 20.15 7.78
C MET A 3 -30.07 19.01 7.11
N ILE A 4 -30.86 17.99 6.77
CA ILE A 4 -30.52 16.86 5.93
C ILE A 4 -31.11 17.23 4.57
N LEU A 5 -30.30 17.31 3.51
CA LEU A 5 -30.55 16.60 2.24
C LEU A 5 -29.45 16.90 1.22
N SER A 6 -28.85 15.82 0.72
CA SER A 6 -28.47 15.64 -0.68
C SER A 6 -27.30 16.47 -1.23
N ARG A 7 -26.08 15.98 -0.98
CA ARG A 7 -25.06 15.95 -2.03
C ARG A 7 -24.64 14.50 -2.26
N PRO A 8 -24.76 13.96 -3.49
CA PRO A 8 -24.12 12.71 -3.83
C PRO A 8 -22.62 12.97 -3.88
N THR A 9 -21.88 12.54 -2.87
CA THR A 9 -20.42 12.49 -2.95
C THR A 9 -20.02 11.26 -3.76
N HIS A 10 -20.44 11.21 -5.04
CA HIS A 10 -19.58 10.63 -6.07
C HIS A 10 -18.44 11.63 -6.29
N PHE A 11 -17.56 11.74 -5.30
CA PHE A 11 -16.27 12.38 -5.44
C PHE A 11 -15.22 11.29 -5.44
N ILE A 12 -15.08 10.61 -6.57
CA ILE A 12 -13.76 10.40 -7.19
C ILE A 12 -13.98 10.49 -8.72
N SER A 13 -14.16 11.72 -9.20
CA SER A 13 -13.58 12.07 -10.51
C SER A 13 -12.21 12.66 -10.19
N SER A 14 -11.19 11.84 -10.34
CA SER A 14 -9.81 12.30 -10.43
C SER A 14 -9.08 11.28 -11.27
N SER A 15 -8.91 11.70 -12.53
CA SER A 15 -7.82 11.33 -13.43
C SER A 15 -7.48 9.85 -13.53
N GLY A 16 -7.41 9.37 -14.77
CA GLY A 16 -6.36 8.42 -15.12
C GLY A 16 -5.00 9.03 -14.78
N MET A 17 -4.63 9.00 -13.51
CA MET A 17 -3.23 8.88 -13.14
C MET A 17 -2.90 7.48 -13.63
N CYS A 18 -2.32 7.45 -14.82
CA CYS A 18 -1.33 6.44 -15.14
C CYS A 18 -0.25 6.63 -14.06
N THR A 19 -0.50 6.11 -12.85
CA THR A 19 0.57 5.70 -11.99
C THR A 19 1.32 4.73 -12.89
N PRO A 20 2.58 5.02 -13.28
CA PRO A 20 3.34 4.05 -14.03
C PRO A 20 3.40 2.82 -13.14
N LEU A 21 2.54 1.85 -13.44
CA LEU A 21 2.62 0.53 -12.86
C LEU A 21 4.08 0.16 -13.13
N PRO A 22 4.87 -0.15 -12.09
CA PRO A 22 6.25 -0.48 -12.28
C PRO A 22 6.31 -1.52 -13.41
N PRO A 23 7.28 -1.43 -14.35
CA PRO A 23 7.40 -2.38 -15.45
C PRO A 23 7.17 -3.78 -14.88
N ALA A 24 6.43 -4.67 -15.54
CA ALA A 24 5.90 -5.90 -14.93
C ALA A 24 6.90 -6.63 -14.00
N SER A 25 8.18 -6.61 -14.35
CA SER A 25 9.32 -7.07 -13.54
C SER A 25 9.50 -6.40 -12.15
N ARG A 26 9.32 -5.08 -12.01
CA ARG A 26 9.40 -4.38 -10.72
C ARG A 26 8.16 -4.63 -9.86
N SER A 27 6.97 -4.73 -10.47
CA SER A 27 5.75 -5.09 -9.75
C SER A 27 5.84 -6.52 -9.19
N ASP A 28 6.34 -7.46 -9.98
CA ASP A 28 6.61 -8.84 -9.56
C ASP A 28 7.63 -8.89 -8.41
N ARG A 29 8.74 -8.16 -8.55
CA ARG A 29 9.76 -8.07 -7.50
C ARG A 29 9.24 -7.44 -6.21
N LEU A 30 8.41 -6.41 -6.30
CA LEU A 30 7.75 -5.81 -5.15
C LEU A 30 6.87 -6.84 -4.43
N ARG A 31 6.10 -7.63 -5.17
CA ARG A 31 5.26 -8.71 -4.62
C ARG A 31 6.10 -9.80 -3.96
N GLN A 32 7.17 -10.26 -4.60
CA GLN A 32 8.05 -11.29 -4.06
C GLN A 32 8.73 -10.87 -2.75
N GLU A 33 9.19 -9.61 -2.67
CA GLU A 33 9.88 -9.07 -1.49
C GLU A 33 8.91 -8.57 -0.41
N PHE A 34 7.61 -8.46 -0.73
CA PHE A 34 6.62 -7.86 0.17
C PHE A 34 6.41 -8.69 1.45
N PRO A 35 6.21 -10.03 1.41
CA PRO A 35 6.08 -10.83 2.63
C PRO A 35 7.27 -10.70 3.59
N ALA A 36 8.49 -10.60 3.06
CA ALA A 36 9.71 -10.40 3.85
C ALA A 36 9.78 -8.98 4.45
N SER A 37 9.35 -7.98 3.68
CA SER A 37 9.21 -6.60 4.14
C SER A 37 8.18 -6.48 5.27
N VAL A 38 7.04 -7.18 5.17
CA VAL A 38 6.01 -7.23 6.22
C VAL A 38 6.55 -7.85 7.52
N ASP A 39 7.32 -8.94 7.45
CA ASP A 39 7.96 -9.51 8.64
C ASP A 39 8.95 -8.53 9.29
N SER A 40 9.72 -7.80 8.48
CA SER A 40 10.63 -6.76 8.96
C SER A 40 9.87 -5.64 9.69
N ILE A 41 8.75 -5.17 9.15
CA ILE A 41 7.91 -4.13 9.79
C ILE A 41 7.32 -4.64 11.11
N ARG A 42 6.84 -5.90 11.15
CA ARG A 42 6.31 -6.53 12.37
C ARG A 42 7.38 -6.65 13.47
N ARG A 43 8.64 -6.74 13.09
CA ARG A 43 9.80 -6.77 14.01
C ARG A 43 10.36 -5.37 14.32
N ASP A 44 9.66 -4.31 13.94
CA ASP A 44 10.12 -2.91 14.08
C ASP A 44 11.43 -2.63 13.33
N ARG A 45 11.69 -3.41 12.27
CA ARG A 45 12.92 -3.38 11.46
C ARG A 45 12.65 -2.83 10.07
N ALA A 46 11.86 -1.77 9.98
CA ALA A 46 11.58 -1.10 8.69
C ALA A 46 12.86 -0.60 7.99
N ASP A 47 13.92 -0.36 8.76
CA ASP A 47 15.27 -0.04 8.27
C ASP A 47 15.90 -1.13 7.38
N GLN A 48 15.48 -2.40 7.52
CA GLN A 48 15.97 -3.48 6.65
C GLN A 48 15.31 -3.47 5.26
N ILE A 49 14.26 -2.67 5.06
CA ILE A 49 13.60 -2.57 3.77
C ILE A 49 14.43 -1.62 2.90
N PRO A 50 14.85 -2.05 1.70
CA PRO A 50 15.65 -1.20 0.82
C PRO A 50 14.94 0.11 0.47
N ASP A 51 15.73 1.18 0.40
CA ASP A 51 15.27 2.50 -0.02
C ASP A 51 14.62 2.43 -1.42
N GLY A 52 13.49 3.11 -1.59
CA GLY A 52 12.62 2.99 -2.77
C GLY A 52 11.53 1.91 -2.69
N PHE A 53 11.75 0.77 -2.01
CA PHE A 53 10.69 -0.22 -1.84
C PHE A 53 9.60 0.28 -0.90
N VAL A 54 9.99 0.98 0.17
CA VAL A 54 9.05 1.62 1.09
C VAL A 54 8.15 2.60 0.34
N GLU A 55 8.72 3.45 -0.51
CA GLU A 55 7.96 4.43 -1.30
C GLU A 55 7.02 3.77 -2.30
N ASP A 56 7.46 2.71 -2.99
CA ASP A 56 6.61 1.90 -3.87
C ASP A 56 5.45 1.25 -3.10
N TYR A 57 5.70 0.69 -1.91
CA TYR A 57 4.66 0.08 -1.08
C TYR A 57 3.65 1.09 -0.54
N LEU A 58 4.11 2.31 -0.20
CA LEU A 58 3.25 3.43 0.17
C LEU A 58 2.40 3.90 -1.03
N ALA A 59 3.00 3.99 -2.22
CA ALA A 59 2.29 4.35 -3.45
C ALA A 59 1.23 3.32 -3.86
N LEU A 60 1.47 2.04 -3.56
CA LEU A 60 0.52 0.94 -3.76
C LEU A 60 -0.55 0.81 -2.66
N HIS A 61 -0.50 1.67 -1.64
CA HIS A 61 -1.40 1.62 -0.47
C HIS A 61 -1.30 0.30 0.32
N TRP A 62 -0.20 -0.43 0.19
CA TRP A 62 0.05 -1.65 0.94
C TRP A 62 0.61 -1.34 2.34
N LEU A 63 1.31 -0.22 2.44
CA LEU A 63 1.84 0.32 3.68
C LEU A 63 1.35 1.75 3.88
N GLU A 64 1.33 2.18 5.14
CA GLU A 64 1.08 3.56 5.52
C GLU A 64 2.08 4.02 6.59
N TRP A 65 2.36 5.32 6.59
CA TRP A 65 3.04 5.97 7.71
C TRP A 65 2.02 6.34 8.78
N HIS A 66 2.15 5.73 9.96
CA HIS A 66 1.27 5.99 11.10
C HIS A 66 2.08 6.36 12.34
N SER A 67 1.92 7.60 12.83
CA SER A 67 2.57 8.12 14.04
C SER A 67 4.09 7.86 14.14
N GLY A 68 4.81 7.96 13.02
CA GLY A 68 6.26 7.80 12.97
C GLY A 68 6.76 6.38 12.75
N SER A 69 5.86 5.40 12.61
CA SER A 69 6.20 4.02 12.28
C SER A 69 5.48 3.57 11.00
N LEU A 70 6.11 2.68 10.25
CA LEU A 70 5.50 2.07 9.08
C LEU A 70 4.50 0.99 9.54
N ARG A 71 3.28 1.01 9.04
CA ARG A 71 2.22 0.06 9.40
C ARG A 71 1.61 -0.57 8.15
N LEU A 72 1.21 -1.83 8.28
CA LEU A 72 0.49 -2.56 7.25
C LEU A 72 -0.97 -2.09 7.18
N THR A 73 -1.45 -1.80 5.96
CA THR A 73 -2.87 -1.49 5.72
C THR A 73 -3.69 -2.76 5.56
N SER A 74 -5.02 -2.63 5.51
CA SER A 74 -5.88 -3.76 5.14
C SER A 74 -5.52 -4.28 3.75
N THR A 75 -5.35 -3.41 2.75
CA THR A 75 -4.97 -3.78 1.38
C THR A 75 -3.64 -4.54 1.32
N GLY A 76 -2.64 -4.13 2.12
CA GLY A 76 -1.38 -4.86 2.22
C GLY A 76 -1.55 -6.22 2.90
N THR A 77 -2.51 -6.37 3.81
CA THR A 77 -2.81 -7.67 4.44
C THR A 77 -3.40 -8.63 3.42
N ASP A 78 -4.47 -8.25 2.72
CA ASP A 78 -5.09 -9.05 1.66
C ASP A 78 -4.07 -9.45 0.58
N THR A 79 -3.23 -8.49 0.15
CA THR A 79 -2.20 -8.74 -0.86
C THR A 79 -1.14 -9.73 -0.36
N CYS A 80 -0.73 -9.63 0.91
CA CYS A 80 0.23 -10.57 1.48
C CYS A 80 -0.34 -11.99 1.58
N GLU A 81 -1.64 -12.14 1.84
CA GLU A 81 -2.32 -13.43 1.83
C GLU A 81 -2.43 -13.99 0.41
N GLU A 82 -2.82 -13.15 -0.56
CA GLU A 82 -2.87 -13.52 -1.98
C GLU A 82 -1.52 -14.01 -2.51
N ILE A 83 -0.42 -13.30 -2.22
CA ILE A 83 0.93 -13.69 -2.66
C ILE A 83 1.38 -15.01 -2.02
N ARG A 84 0.93 -15.33 -0.80
CA ARG A 84 1.30 -16.57 -0.09
C ARG A 84 0.48 -17.78 -0.54
N ASP A 85 -0.71 -17.56 -1.08
CA ASP A 85 -1.59 -18.60 -1.60
C ASP A 85 -1.25 -18.98 -3.06
N SER A 86 -0.49 -18.12 -3.76
CA SER A 86 -0.09 -18.30 -5.17
C SER A 86 1.18 -19.13 -5.41
#